data_AF-A0A0U1XCW5-F1
#
_entry.id   AF-A0A0U1XCW5-F1
#
_cell.length_a   1.000
_cell.length_b   1.000
_cell.length_c   1.000
_cell.angle_alpha   90.00
_cell.angle_beta   90.00
_cell.angle_gamma   90.00
#
_symmetry.space_group_name_H-M   'P 1'
#
loop_
_entity.id
_entity.type
_entity.pdbx_description
1 polymer ?
#
loop_
_entity_poly.entity_id
_entity_poly.type
_entity_poly.pdbx_seq_one_letter_code
_entity_poly.pdbx_strand_id
1 'polypeptide(L)'
;MVRAYSQAAATLNLLRAFATGGYAAMQRVSQWNLDFTSHSEQGERYLELAHRIDEALGFMAACGLTVDHPIMNTTEFWTSHECLLLPFEQALTREDSTFGLWYDCSAHMLWIGERTRQLDGAHIEFLRGVANPLGLKVSGKMDPSELIEICEILNPTNKPGRLTIIVRMGAEKLRIKLPHLIRAVRQAGLIVTWVSDPMHGNTIKAPSGLKTRPFD
;
A
#
# COMPACT_ATOMS: atom_id res chain seq x y z
N MET A 1 -4.75 15.02 -18.14
CA MET A 1 -4.99 15.19 -16.68
C MET A 1 -6.47 15.12 -16.33
N VAL A 2 -7.36 15.94 -16.93
CA VAL A 2 -8.82 15.92 -16.63
C VAL A 2 -9.47 14.53 -16.78
N ARG A 3 -9.21 13.81 -17.88
CA ARG A 3 -9.74 12.44 -18.05
C ARG A 3 -9.30 11.48 -16.94
N ALA A 4 -8.05 11.57 -16.48
CA ALA A 4 -7.54 10.73 -15.40
C ALA A 4 -8.23 11.08 -14.07
N TYR A 5 -8.42 12.36 -13.79
CA TYR A 5 -9.19 12.83 -12.64
C TYR A 5 -10.63 12.29 -12.65
N SER A 6 -11.36 12.46 -13.76
CA SER A 6 -12.76 11.99 -13.86
C SER A 6 -12.87 10.48 -13.68
N GLN A 7 -11.94 9.71 -14.25
CA GLN A 7 -11.90 8.25 -14.08
C GLN A 7 -11.60 7.86 -12.62
N ALA A 8 -10.64 8.53 -11.97
CA ALA A 8 -10.29 8.28 -10.58
C ALA A 8 -11.45 8.59 -9.64
N ALA A 9 -12.13 9.74 -9.85
CA ALA A 9 -13.30 10.14 -9.08
C ALA A 9 -14.46 9.13 -9.21
N ALA A 10 -14.78 8.70 -10.44
CA ALA A 10 -15.82 7.70 -10.68
C ALA A 10 -15.47 6.34 -10.04
N THR A 11 -14.22 5.90 -10.18
CA THR A 11 -13.72 4.65 -9.58
C THR A 11 -13.82 4.70 -8.05
N LEU A 12 -13.34 5.77 -7.41
CA LEU A 12 -13.37 5.90 -5.96
C LEU A 12 -14.80 6.01 -5.43
N ASN A 13 -15.71 6.68 -6.15
CA ASN A 13 -17.12 6.72 -5.80
C ASN A 13 -17.72 5.30 -5.74
N LEU A 14 -17.42 4.46 -6.75
CA LEU A 14 -17.87 3.08 -6.77
C LEU A 14 -17.24 2.25 -5.64
N LEU A 15 -15.94 2.40 -5.39
CA LEU A 15 -15.25 1.67 -4.32
C LEU A 15 -15.81 2.03 -2.93
N ARG A 16 -16.11 3.31 -2.68
CA ARG A 16 -16.78 3.74 -1.44
C ARG A 16 -18.16 3.10 -1.30
N ALA A 17 -18.93 3.06 -2.39
CA ALA A 17 -20.23 2.39 -2.39
C ALA A 17 -20.11 0.88 -2.07
N PHE A 18 -19.07 0.19 -2.54
CA PHE A 18 -18.83 -1.21 -2.16
C PHE A 18 -18.36 -1.38 -0.71
N ALA A 19 -17.50 -0.49 -0.23
CA ALA A 19 -16.94 -0.56 1.12
C ALA A 19 -18.02 -0.36 2.22
N THR A 20 -19.02 0.49 1.98
CA THR A 20 -20.06 0.80 2.96
C THR A 20 -21.45 0.26 2.60
N GLY A 21 -21.70 -0.13 1.34
CA GLY A 21 -23.00 -0.58 0.84
C GLY A 21 -23.25 -2.09 0.97
N GLY A 22 -22.55 -2.78 1.89
CA GLY A 22 -22.71 -4.20 2.16
C GLY A 22 -21.97 -5.14 1.20
N TYR A 23 -21.33 -4.64 0.14
CA TYR A 23 -20.50 -5.50 -0.72
C TYR A 23 -19.33 -6.07 0.08
N ALA A 24 -18.73 -5.28 0.96
CA ALA A 24 -17.61 -5.66 1.82
C ALA A 24 -18.00 -6.43 3.10
N ALA A 25 -19.24 -6.90 3.22
CA ALA A 25 -19.69 -7.64 4.39
C ALA A 25 -18.87 -8.93 4.59
N MET A 26 -18.44 -9.20 5.83
CA MET A 26 -17.52 -10.31 6.14
C MET A 26 -18.08 -11.70 5.78
N GLN A 27 -19.41 -11.84 5.71
CA GLN A 27 -20.05 -13.08 5.29
C GLN A 27 -19.80 -13.45 3.83
N ARG A 28 -19.33 -12.50 3.01
CA ARG A 28 -19.04 -12.71 1.60
C ARG A 28 -17.63 -13.22 1.34
N VAL A 29 -16.80 -13.39 2.37
CA VAL A 29 -15.46 -14.00 2.24
C VAL A 29 -15.55 -15.38 1.58
N SER A 30 -16.56 -16.19 1.92
CA SER A 30 -16.78 -17.48 1.25
C SER A 30 -17.22 -17.31 -0.22
N GLN A 31 -17.98 -16.27 -0.55
CA GLN A 31 -18.46 -15.99 -1.93
C GLN A 31 -17.37 -15.42 -2.85
N TRP A 32 -16.37 -14.71 -2.32
CA TRP A 32 -15.26 -14.17 -3.11
C TRP A 32 -14.27 -15.24 -3.59
N ASN A 33 -14.37 -16.46 -3.06
CA ASN A 33 -13.26 -17.41 -3.01
C ASN A 33 -13.31 -18.58 -4.00
N LEU A 34 -14.32 -18.69 -4.87
CA LEU A 34 -14.74 -20.03 -5.30
C LEU A 34 -14.59 -20.42 -6.77
N ASP A 35 -14.14 -19.54 -7.67
CA ASP A 35 -13.98 -19.97 -9.08
C ASP A 35 -12.56 -20.47 -9.40
N PHE A 36 -11.51 -19.81 -8.90
CA PHE A 36 -10.12 -20.12 -9.27
C PHE A 36 -9.49 -21.29 -8.50
N THR A 37 -10.07 -21.67 -7.36
CA THR A 37 -9.52 -22.69 -6.45
C THR A 37 -10.02 -24.09 -6.74
N SER A 38 -11.07 -24.21 -7.57
CA SER A 38 -11.90 -25.41 -7.66
C SER A 38 -11.14 -26.69 -8.04
N HIS A 39 -9.96 -26.63 -8.68
CA HIS A 39 -9.21 -27.81 -9.15
C HIS A 39 -7.69 -27.74 -8.88
N SER A 40 -7.23 -27.28 -7.70
CA SER A 40 -5.79 -27.26 -7.36
C SER A 40 -5.50 -27.63 -5.89
N GLU A 41 -4.32 -28.20 -5.61
CA GLU A 41 -3.84 -28.51 -4.25
C GLU A 41 -3.75 -27.24 -3.37
N GLN A 42 -3.40 -26.10 -3.98
CA GLN A 42 -3.43 -24.79 -3.32
C GLN A 42 -4.86 -24.36 -2.96
N GLY A 43 -5.85 -24.81 -3.73
CA GLY A 43 -7.27 -24.61 -3.46
C GLY A 43 -7.71 -25.32 -2.18
N GLU A 44 -7.25 -26.55 -1.93
CA GLU A 44 -7.61 -27.29 -0.69
C GLU A 44 -7.13 -26.57 0.57
N ARG A 45 -5.88 -26.11 0.59
CA ARG A 45 -5.34 -25.31 1.72
C ARG A 45 -6.09 -24.01 1.93
N TYR A 46 -6.53 -23.39 0.84
CA TYR A 46 -7.31 -22.16 0.91
C TYR A 46 -8.72 -22.40 1.43
N LEU A 47 -9.36 -23.49 1.02
CA LEU A 47 -10.67 -23.91 1.51
C LEU A 47 -10.64 -24.20 3.01
N GLU A 48 -9.61 -24.87 3.52
CA GLU A 48 -9.44 -25.11 4.96
C GLU A 48 -9.41 -23.79 5.75
N LEU A 49 -8.65 -22.80 5.28
CA LEU A 49 -8.63 -21.48 5.90
C LEU A 49 -9.99 -20.78 5.82
N ALA A 50 -10.65 -20.85 4.67
CA ALA A 50 -11.98 -20.26 4.48
C ALA A 50 -13.02 -20.88 5.42
N HIS A 51 -13.00 -22.20 5.61
CA HIS A 51 -13.86 -22.91 6.55
C HIS A 51 -13.64 -22.43 8.00
N ARG A 52 -12.38 -22.27 8.43
CA ARG A 52 -12.08 -21.75 9.77
C ARG A 52 -12.56 -20.31 9.98
N ILE A 53 -12.54 -19.48 8.94
CA ILE A 53 -13.11 -18.13 8.98
C ILE A 53 -14.64 -18.21 9.15
N ASP A 54 -15.30 -19.09 8.41
CA ASP A 54 -16.75 -19.30 8.49
C ASP A 54 -17.18 -19.76 9.90
N GLU A 55 -16.45 -20.71 10.50
CA GLU A 55 -16.67 -21.16 11.89
C GLU A 55 -16.52 -20.01 12.88
N ALA A 56 -15.50 -19.16 12.72
CA ALA A 56 -15.29 -18.01 13.59
C ALA A 56 -16.41 -16.97 13.46
N LEU A 57 -16.89 -16.71 12.24
CA LEU A 57 -18.04 -15.82 12.00
C LEU A 57 -19.33 -16.40 12.61
N GLY A 58 -19.53 -17.73 12.52
CA GLY A 58 -20.63 -18.43 13.18
C GLY A 58 -20.58 -18.31 14.70
N PHE A 59 -19.39 -18.43 15.30
CA PHE A 59 -19.18 -18.22 16.73
C PHE A 59 -19.50 -16.79 17.16
N MET A 60 -19.04 -15.78 16.41
CA MET A 60 -19.38 -14.37 16.67
C MET A 60 -20.89 -14.13 16.67
N ALA A 61 -21.60 -14.70 15.69
CA ALA A 61 -23.05 -14.63 15.61
C ALA A 61 -23.73 -15.28 16.83
N ALA A 62 -23.26 -16.47 17.25
CA ALA A 62 -23.76 -17.15 18.44
C ALA A 62 -23.52 -16.34 19.74
N CYS A 63 -22.45 -15.54 19.80
CA CYS A 63 -22.17 -14.63 20.91
C CYS A 63 -22.94 -13.30 20.84
N GLY A 64 -23.82 -13.09 19.87
CA GLY A 64 -24.68 -11.91 19.75
C GLY A 64 -24.15 -10.79 18.83
N LEU A 65 -23.01 -11.01 18.15
CA LEU A 65 -22.57 -10.14 17.06
C LEU A 65 -23.23 -10.61 15.75
N THR A 66 -24.49 -10.21 15.58
CA THR A 66 -25.28 -10.59 14.42
C THR A 66 -24.77 -9.92 13.15
N VAL A 67 -25.20 -10.48 12.01
CA VAL A 67 -24.82 -10.04 10.67
C VAL A 67 -25.20 -8.59 10.37
N ASP A 68 -26.21 -8.06 11.06
CA ASP A 68 -26.69 -6.68 10.90
C ASP A 68 -25.80 -5.67 11.63
N HIS A 69 -24.87 -6.14 12.48
CA HIS A 69 -23.98 -5.25 13.21
C HIS A 69 -23.07 -4.47 12.23
N PRO A 70 -22.93 -3.14 12.35
CA PRO A 70 -22.19 -2.31 11.36
C PRO A 70 -20.77 -2.79 11.05
N ILE A 71 -20.05 -3.27 12.08
CA ILE A 71 -18.69 -3.83 11.95
C ILE A 71 -18.66 -5.05 11.01
N MET A 72 -19.77 -5.79 10.86
CA MET A 72 -19.85 -6.95 9.97
C MET A 72 -20.12 -6.56 8.51
N ASN A 73 -20.59 -5.34 8.24
CA ASN A 73 -21.13 -4.91 6.95
C ASN A 73 -20.36 -3.80 6.25
N THR A 74 -19.51 -3.08 6.98
CA THR A 74 -18.70 -1.98 6.44
C THR A 74 -17.22 -2.21 6.68
N THR A 75 -16.40 -1.78 5.73
CA THR A 75 -14.95 -1.70 5.91
C THR A 75 -14.45 -0.34 5.50
N GLU A 76 -13.35 0.09 6.10
CA GLU A 76 -12.63 1.26 5.62
C GLU A 76 -11.76 0.88 4.42
N PHE A 77 -11.69 1.76 3.43
CA PHE A 77 -10.91 1.55 2.21
C PHE A 77 -10.18 2.83 1.83
N TRP A 78 -8.92 2.68 1.44
CA TRP A 78 -8.02 3.78 1.10
C TRP A 78 -7.41 3.57 -0.28
N THR A 79 -7.03 4.67 -0.91
CA THR A 79 -6.40 4.71 -2.24
C THR A 79 -4.95 5.17 -2.13
N SER A 80 -4.12 4.66 -3.03
CA SER A 80 -2.76 5.13 -3.20
C SER A 80 -2.30 5.06 -4.65
N HIS A 81 -1.36 5.92 -5.02
CA HIS A 81 -0.61 5.88 -6.28
C HIS A 81 0.79 6.46 -6.13
N GLU A 82 1.62 6.25 -7.16
CA GLU A 82 2.94 6.88 -7.24
C GLU A 82 2.77 8.37 -7.51
N CYS A 83 3.24 9.23 -6.61
CA CYS A 83 3.37 10.65 -6.85
C CYS A 83 4.42 10.83 -7.95
N LEU A 84 3.96 11.00 -9.18
CA LEU A 84 4.82 10.98 -10.36
C LEU A 84 4.65 12.23 -11.21
N LEU A 85 3.42 12.53 -11.61
CA LEU A 85 3.11 13.68 -12.46
C LEU A 85 2.81 14.90 -11.60
N LEU A 86 3.86 15.56 -11.11
CA LEU A 86 3.74 16.67 -10.14
C LEU A 86 2.72 17.78 -10.51
N PRO A 87 2.53 18.18 -11.78
CA PRO A 87 1.46 19.14 -12.12
C PRO A 87 0.05 18.64 -11.79
N PHE A 88 -0.18 17.33 -11.86
CA PHE A 88 -1.46 16.71 -11.48
C PHE A 88 -1.62 16.70 -9.96
N GLU A 89 -0.58 16.28 -9.24
CA GLU A 89 -0.55 16.24 -7.77
C GLU A 89 -0.74 17.63 -7.19
N GLN A 90 0.04 18.62 -7.67
CA GLN A 90 -0.07 20.02 -7.26
C GLN A 90 -1.48 20.59 -7.46
N ALA A 91 -2.16 20.25 -8.56
CA ALA A 91 -3.52 20.73 -8.83
C ALA A 91 -4.57 20.12 -7.87
N LEU A 92 -4.25 18.99 -7.24
CA LEU A 92 -5.11 18.29 -6.29
C LEU A 92 -4.73 18.51 -4.83
N THR A 93 -3.59 19.15 -4.56
CA THR A 93 -3.19 19.59 -3.23
C THR A 93 -4.06 20.74 -2.70
N ARG A 94 -4.55 20.59 -1.46
CA ARG A 94 -5.43 21.55 -0.78
C ARG A 94 -4.97 21.77 0.64
N GLU A 95 -5.25 22.96 1.16
CA GLU A 95 -5.09 23.28 2.57
C GLU A 95 -6.31 22.76 3.33
N ASP A 96 -6.08 22.03 4.41
CA ASP A 96 -7.11 21.60 5.34
C ASP A 96 -7.64 22.79 6.14
N SER A 97 -8.97 22.94 6.19
CA SER A 97 -9.63 24.07 6.84
C SER A 97 -9.55 24.05 8.37
N THR A 98 -9.11 22.95 8.99
CA THR A 98 -9.10 22.77 10.44
C THR A 98 -7.73 23.07 11.04
N PHE A 99 -6.67 22.59 10.39
CA PHE A 99 -5.29 22.65 10.89
C PHE A 99 -4.36 23.49 10.01
N GLY A 100 -4.81 23.97 8.84
CA GLY A 100 -3.97 24.73 7.91
C GLY A 100 -2.84 23.91 7.28
N LEU A 101 -2.95 22.58 7.31
CA LEU A 101 -1.96 21.68 6.73
C LEU A 101 -2.29 21.38 5.28
N TRP A 102 -1.26 21.24 4.45
CA TRP A 102 -1.44 20.85 3.05
C TRP A 102 -1.58 19.34 2.92
N TYR A 103 -2.58 18.89 2.18
CA TYR A 103 -2.78 17.50 1.80
C TYR A 103 -2.85 17.42 0.29
N ASP A 104 -2.14 16.47 -0.30
CA ASP A 104 -2.45 16.07 -1.66
C ASP A 104 -3.72 15.22 -1.64
N CYS A 105 -4.84 15.78 -2.11
CA CYS A 105 -6.13 15.11 -2.10
C CYS A 105 -6.35 14.22 -3.32
N SER A 106 -5.31 13.91 -4.10
CA SER A 106 -5.38 12.95 -5.20
C SER A 106 -5.55 11.51 -4.71
N ALA A 107 -5.00 11.17 -3.53
CA ALA A 107 -5.14 9.88 -2.87
C ALA A 107 -4.94 10.00 -1.35
N HIS A 108 -5.24 8.92 -0.61
CA HIS A 108 -5.05 8.91 0.84
C HIS A 108 -3.56 8.77 1.19
N MET A 109 -2.84 7.91 0.47
CA MET A 109 -1.41 7.68 0.64
C MET A 109 -0.69 7.81 -0.72
N LEU A 110 0.49 8.39 -0.71
CA LEU A 110 1.31 8.60 -1.91
C LEU A 110 2.69 8.00 -1.73
N TRP A 111 3.27 7.45 -2.79
CA TRP A 111 4.65 6.96 -2.73
C TRP A 111 5.58 7.60 -3.77
N ILE A 112 6.86 7.62 -3.43
CA ILE A 112 7.97 7.97 -4.33
C ILE A 112 8.51 6.69 -4.96
N GLY A 113 8.63 6.69 -6.28
CA GLY A 113 9.17 5.58 -7.05
C GLY A 113 10.70 5.46 -6.94
N GLU A 114 11.23 4.28 -7.29
CA GLU A 114 12.69 4.03 -7.26
C GLU A 114 13.49 5.01 -8.14
N ARG A 115 12.87 5.56 -9.20
CA ARG A 115 13.55 6.41 -10.19
C ARG A 115 13.40 7.90 -9.92
N THR A 116 12.61 8.27 -8.93
CA THR A 116 12.23 9.66 -8.61
C THR A 116 12.55 10.01 -7.15
N ARG A 117 13.38 9.21 -6.47
CA ARG A 117 13.75 9.37 -5.06
C ARG A 117 15.10 10.06 -4.83
N GLN A 118 15.53 10.90 -5.77
CA GLN A 118 16.76 11.69 -5.60
C GLN A 118 16.58 12.63 -4.40
N LEU A 119 17.57 12.71 -3.53
CA LEU A 119 17.50 13.44 -2.27
C LEU A 119 17.15 14.91 -2.44
N ASP A 120 17.71 15.55 -3.48
CA ASP A 120 17.46 16.93 -3.90
C ASP A 120 16.39 17.04 -5.01
N GLY A 121 15.66 15.95 -5.26
CA GLY A 121 14.67 15.85 -6.33
C GLY A 121 13.32 16.47 -5.98
N ALA A 122 12.59 16.87 -7.03
CA ALA A 122 11.30 17.54 -6.90
C ALA A 122 10.22 16.69 -6.19
N HIS A 123 10.25 15.37 -6.30
CA HIS A 123 9.28 14.48 -5.65
C HIS A 123 9.48 14.40 -4.13
N ILE A 124 10.73 14.39 -3.67
CA ILE A 124 11.05 14.47 -2.24
C ILE A 124 10.58 15.82 -1.70
N GLU A 125 10.91 16.92 -2.39
CA GLU A 125 10.51 18.25 -1.99
C GLU A 125 8.99 18.42 -1.94
N PHE A 126 8.27 17.94 -2.96
CA PHE A 126 6.82 18.00 -2.99
C PHE A 126 6.19 17.26 -1.81
N LEU A 127 6.59 16.01 -1.56
CA LEU A 127 5.99 15.20 -0.51
C LEU A 127 6.46 15.58 0.91
N ARG A 128 7.60 16.26 1.05
CA ARG A 128 8.03 16.89 2.30
C ARG A 128 6.98 17.88 2.80
N GLY A 129 6.28 18.57 1.90
CA GLY A 129 5.30 19.62 2.21
C GLY A 129 3.88 19.14 2.49
N VAL A 130 3.52 17.89 2.19
CA VAL A 130 2.14 17.38 2.37
C VAL A 130 2.01 16.51 3.62
N ALA A 131 0.83 16.47 4.24
CA ALA A 131 0.55 15.78 5.50
C ALA A 131 0.05 14.32 5.33
N ASN A 132 -0.12 13.84 4.10
CA ASN A 132 -0.49 12.44 3.80
C ASN A 132 0.50 11.41 4.40
N PRO A 133 0.07 10.20 4.74
CA PRO A 133 1.00 9.07 4.87
C PRO A 133 1.78 8.87 3.56
N LEU A 134 3.07 8.59 3.68
CA LEU A 134 4.01 8.53 2.57
C LEU A 134 4.60 7.14 2.41
N GLY A 135 5.02 6.84 1.19
CA GLY A 135 5.74 5.64 0.82
C GLY A 135 7.03 5.96 0.09
N LEU A 136 8.04 5.13 0.27
CA LEU A 136 9.30 5.22 -0.45
C LEU A 136 9.66 3.84 -1.00
N LYS A 137 9.72 3.71 -2.32
CA LYS A 137 10.23 2.48 -2.93
C LYS A 137 11.74 2.38 -2.75
N VAL A 138 12.20 1.24 -2.25
CA VAL A 138 13.62 0.96 -2.05
C VAL A 138 14.01 -0.37 -2.69
N SER A 139 15.04 -0.35 -3.53
CA SER A 139 15.63 -1.53 -4.14
C SER A 139 16.94 -1.92 -3.46
N GLY A 140 17.60 -2.98 -3.95
CA GLY A 140 18.91 -3.41 -3.45
C GLY A 140 20.06 -2.44 -3.76
N LYS A 141 19.76 -1.31 -4.43
CA LYS A 141 20.69 -0.20 -4.69
C LYS A 141 20.62 0.91 -3.64
N MET A 142 19.64 0.87 -2.73
CA MET A 142 19.50 1.88 -1.69
C MET A 142 20.71 1.83 -0.75
N ASP A 143 21.33 2.99 -0.54
CA ASP A 143 22.36 3.16 0.47
C ASP A 143 21.72 3.40 1.86
N PRO A 144 22.26 2.79 2.94
CA PRO A 144 21.70 2.98 4.28
C PRO A 144 21.75 4.44 4.79
N SER A 145 22.79 5.22 4.49
CA SER A 145 22.86 6.62 4.93
C SER A 145 21.91 7.49 4.14
N GLU A 146 21.83 7.29 2.82
CA GLU A 146 20.84 7.97 1.97
C GLU A 146 19.41 7.70 2.44
N LEU A 147 19.10 6.46 2.85
CA LEU A 147 17.79 6.12 3.40
C LEU A 147 17.48 6.90 4.69
N ILE A 148 18.46 7.04 5.58
CA ILE A 148 18.29 7.81 6.83
C ILE A 148 17.97 9.27 6.48
N GLU A 149 18.73 9.89 5.58
CA GLU A 149 18.53 11.28 5.16
C GLU A 149 17.13 11.48 4.56
N ILE A 150 16.67 10.58 3.69
CA ILE A 150 15.30 10.64 3.13
C ILE A 150 14.25 10.51 4.24
N CYS A 151 14.46 9.64 5.23
CA CYS A 151 13.53 9.46 6.34
C CYS A 151 13.42 10.72 7.20
N GLU A 152 14.53 11.40 7.47
CA GLU A 152 14.55 12.65 8.22
C GLU A 152 13.84 13.78 7.45
N ILE A 153 13.99 13.84 6.12
CA ILE A 153 13.28 14.82 5.29
C ILE A 153 11.77 14.56 5.29
N LEU A 154 11.34 13.30 5.09
CA LEU A 154 9.92 12.96 4.89
C LEU A 154 9.15 12.72 6.21
N ASN A 155 9.86 12.47 7.31
CA ASN A 155 9.31 12.24 8.65
C ASN A 155 10.11 12.97 9.73
N PRO A 156 10.21 14.32 9.68
CA PRO A 156 11.10 15.09 10.54
C PRO A 156 10.75 15.02 12.03
N THR A 157 9.48 14.75 12.36
CA THR A 157 9.01 14.59 13.75
C THR A 157 9.01 13.13 14.21
N ASN A 158 9.57 12.21 13.40
CA ASN A 158 9.62 10.78 13.65
C ASN A 158 8.25 10.17 14.03
N LYS A 159 7.17 10.63 13.38
CA LYS A 159 5.80 10.22 13.66
C LYS A 159 5.57 8.77 13.18
N PRO A 160 5.16 7.83 14.05
CA PRO A 160 4.81 6.48 13.63
C PRO A 160 3.71 6.48 12.57
N GLY A 161 3.86 5.66 11.52
CA GLY A 161 2.90 5.55 10.41
C GLY A 161 3.01 6.66 9.36
N ARG A 162 3.86 7.68 9.54
CA ARG A 162 4.09 8.72 8.52
C ARG A 162 4.77 8.16 7.28
N LEU A 163 5.80 7.32 7.43
CA LEU A 163 6.61 6.83 6.32
C LEU A 163 6.62 5.31 6.25
N THR A 164 6.31 4.78 5.06
CA THR A 164 6.36 3.36 4.72
C THR A 164 7.50 3.09 3.75
N ILE A 165 8.43 2.21 4.13
CA ILE A 165 9.51 1.74 3.28
C ILE A 165 9.03 0.51 2.49
N ILE A 166 8.87 0.68 1.18
CA ILE A 166 8.34 -0.33 0.26
C ILE A 166 9.53 -1.05 -0.42
N VAL A 167 9.88 -2.21 0.13
CA VAL A 167 11.09 -2.97 -0.24
C VAL A 167 10.83 -3.82 -1.48
N ARG A 168 11.59 -3.57 -2.56
CA ARG A 168 11.46 -4.27 -3.86
C ARG A 168 12.78 -4.81 -4.39
N MET A 169 13.52 -5.54 -3.55
CA MET A 169 14.89 -5.97 -3.82
C MET A 169 15.02 -7.21 -4.72
N GLY A 170 13.93 -7.98 -4.88
CA GLY A 170 13.94 -9.31 -5.48
C GLY A 170 14.40 -10.38 -4.50
N ALA A 171 14.00 -11.64 -4.72
CA ALA A 171 14.13 -12.73 -3.74
C ALA A 171 15.59 -12.95 -3.28
N GLU A 172 16.53 -12.98 -4.22
CA GLU A 172 17.95 -13.22 -3.94
C GLU A 172 18.60 -12.13 -3.09
N LYS A 173 18.34 -10.85 -3.43
CA LYS A 173 19.02 -9.71 -2.80
C LYS A 173 18.38 -9.31 -1.48
N LEU A 174 17.09 -9.59 -1.28
CA LEU A 174 16.34 -9.16 -0.10
C LEU A 174 17.00 -9.67 1.19
N ARG A 175 17.34 -10.97 1.25
CA ARG A 175 17.95 -11.58 2.44
C ARG A 175 19.30 -10.97 2.81
N ILE A 176 20.04 -10.49 1.81
CA ILE A 176 21.37 -9.92 1.98
C ILE A 176 21.27 -8.44 2.34
N LYS A 177 20.47 -7.66 1.60
CA LYS A 177 20.50 -6.19 1.65
C LYS A 177 19.56 -5.60 2.69
N LEU A 178 18.35 -6.14 2.85
CA LEU A 178 17.34 -5.58 3.76
C LEU A 178 17.80 -5.48 5.23
N PRO A 179 18.51 -6.48 5.80
CA PRO A 179 18.97 -6.38 7.19
C PRO A 179 19.89 -5.17 7.45
N HIS A 180 20.68 -4.72 6.47
CA HIS A 180 21.52 -3.54 6.63
C HIS A 180 20.69 -2.26 6.71
N LEU A 181 19.66 -2.12 5.89
CA LEU A 181 18.75 -0.97 5.93
C LEU A 181 17.97 -0.92 7.24
N ILE A 182 17.41 -2.05 7.68
CA ILE A 182 16.67 -2.13 8.96
C ILE A 182 17.57 -1.74 10.13
N ARG A 183 18.82 -2.23 10.17
CA ARG A 183 19.78 -1.87 11.22
C ARG A 183 20.10 -0.38 11.22
N ALA A 184 20.35 0.22 10.05
CA ALA A 184 20.67 1.63 9.94
C ALA A 184 19.51 2.51 10.43
N VAL A 185 18.28 2.27 9.95
CA VAL A 185 17.07 2.98 10.38
C VAL A 185 16.85 2.83 11.89
N ARG A 186 17.03 1.62 12.44
CA ARG A 186 16.89 1.36 13.87
C ARG A 186 17.96 2.08 14.70
N GLN A 187 19.22 2.09 14.25
CA GLN A 187 20.32 2.77 14.93
C GLN A 187 20.15 4.29 14.92
N ALA A 188 19.57 4.85 13.86
CA ALA A 188 19.18 6.25 13.78
C ALA A 188 17.94 6.59 14.65
N GLY A 189 17.30 5.61 15.29
CA GLY A 189 16.12 5.82 16.13
C GLY A 189 14.85 6.16 15.33
N LEU A 190 14.84 5.92 14.03
CA LEU A 190 13.75 6.28 13.13
C LEU A 190 12.64 5.22 13.11
N ILE A 191 11.39 5.66 13.05
CA ILE A 191 10.20 4.82 13.05
C ILE A 191 9.56 4.86 11.66
N VAL A 192 9.51 3.69 11.03
CA VAL A 192 8.91 3.49 9.70
C VAL A 192 8.13 2.18 9.66
N THR A 193 7.16 2.10 8.75
CA THR A 193 6.48 0.85 8.42
C THR A 193 7.25 0.13 7.31
N TRP A 194 7.53 -1.16 7.47
CA TRP A 194 8.20 -1.96 6.43
C TRP A 194 7.16 -2.77 5.65
N VAL A 195 7.13 -2.61 4.32
CA VAL A 195 6.25 -3.35 3.41
C VAL A 195 7.07 -4.02 2.32
N SER A 196 6.68 -5.23 1.93
CA SER A 196 7.31 -5.97 0.83
C SER A 196 6.57 -5.73 -0.49
N ASP A 197 7.29 -5.31 -1.53
CA ASP A 197 6.87 -5.36 -2.94
C ASP A 197 7.66 -6.47 -3.64
N PRO A 198 7.16 -7.73 -3.61
CA PRO A 198 7.84 -8.88 -4.20
C PRO A 198 7.71 -8.93 -5.73
N MET A 199 7.17 -7.89 -6.37
CA MET A 199 6.85 -7.90 -7.79
C MET A 199 7.89 -7.16 -8.62
N HIS A 200 8.18 -5.91 -8.27
CA HIS A 200 9.04 -5.04 -9.09
C HIS A 200 10.51 -5.46 -9.07
N GLY A 201 10.94 -6.22 -8.06
CA GLY A 201 12.30 -6.78 -7.97
C GLY A 201 12.53 -8.02 -8.84
N ASN A 202 11.48 -8.74 -9.22
CA ASN A 202 11.54 -10.10 -9.79
C ASN A 202 11.07 -10.15 -11.27
N THR A 203 11.07 -9.02 -11.97
CA THR A 203 10.64 -8.98 -13.37
C THR A 203 11.76 -9.44 -14.30
N ILE A 204 11.50 -10.46 -15.10
CA ILE A 204 12.40 -10.97 -16.15
C ILE A 204 11.79 -10.73 -17.54
N LYS A 205 12.63 -10.74 -18.57
CA LYS A 205 12.20 -10.66 -19.98
C LYS A 205 12.31 -12.06 -20.57
N ALA A 206 11.19 -12.64 -20.98
CA ALA A 206 11.15 -13.92 -21.68
C ALA A 206 11.84 -13.81 -23.06
N PRO A 207 12.26 -14.93 -23.67
CA PRO A 207 12.83 -14.92 -25.02
C PRO A 207 11.94 -14.25 -26.07
N SER A 208 10.60 -14.31 -25.89
CA SER A 208 9.61 -13.62 -26.72
C SER A 208 9.59 -12.10 -26.57
N GLY A 209 10.34 -11.56 -25.61
CA GLY A 209 10.36 -10.15 -25.26
C GLY A 209 9.30 -9.71 -24.26
N LEU A 210 8.39 -10.61 -23.88
CA LEU A 210 7.37 -10.37 -22.87
C LEU A 210 7.99 -10.25 -21.47
N LYS A 211 7.47 -9.31 -20.66
CA LYS A 211 7.83 -9.22 -19.24
C LYS A 211 7.01 -10.22 -18.45
N THR A 212 7.68 -11.06 -17.67
CA THR A 212 7.04 -12.03 -16.78
C THR A 212 7.69 -12.02 -15.40
N ARG A 213 7.02 -12.65 -14.43
CA ARG A 213 7.46 -12.80 -13.05
C ARG A 213 7.16 -14.25 -12.64
N PRO A 214 8.17 -15.06 -12.31
CA PRO A 214 7.95 -16.34 -11.66
C PRO A 214 7.18 -16.13 -10.35
N PHE A 215 6.30 -17.08 -10.02
CA PHE A 215 5.52 -17.03 -8.78
C PHE A 215 6.36 -17.44 -7.55
N ASP A 216 7.29 -18.37 -7.74
CA ASP A 216 8.21 -18.89 -6.70
C ASP A 216 9.29 -17.88 -6.27
#